data_AF-A0A9W5AYV1-F1
#
_entry.id   AF-A0A9W5AYV1-F1
#
_cell.length_a   1.000
_cell.length_b   1.000
_cell.length_c   1.000
_cell.angle_alpha   90.00
_cell.angle_beta   90.00
_cell.angle_gamma   90.00
#
_symmetry.space_group_name_H-M   'P 1'
#
loop_
_entity.id
_entity.type
_entity.pdbx_description
1 polymer ?
#
loop_
_entity_poly.entity_id
_entity_poly.type
_entity_poly.pdbx_seq_one_letter_code
_entity_poly.pdbx_strand_id
1 'polypeptide(L)'
;MRKFDPPPRGNDPRYPKAREALLVLGAVAAEDADYAKTRNGRGFSKADSTKGHALAALSLVAVVRDPTTFTEVTSMAARYRRQASRIAQGALL
;
A
#
# COMPACT_ATOMS: atom_id res chain seq x y z
N MET A 1 7.45 23.72 -1.50
CA MET A 1 6.08 24.09 -1.93
C MET A 1 5.24 22.82 -2.02
N ARG A 2 4.28 22.60 -1.10
CA ARG A 2 3.31 21.49 -1.23
C ARG A 2 2.39 21.85 -2.39
N LYS A 3 2.44 21.08 -3.49
CA LYS A 3 1.48 21.23 -4.59
C LYS A 3 0.11 20.84 -4.02
N PHE A 4 -0.82 21.79 -4.00
CA PHE A 4 -2.23 21.48 -3.80
C PHE A 4 -2.68 20.68 -5.00
N ASP A 5 -2.79 19.36 -4.86
CA ASP A 5 -3.40 18.51 -5.87
C ASP A 5 -4.93 18.61 -5.67
N PRO A 6 -5.65 19.29 -6.58
CA PRO A 6 -7.10 19.35 -6.48
C PRO A 6 -7.68 17.94 -6.51
N PRO A 7 -8.77 17.66 -5.76
CA PRO A 7 -9.39 16.35 -5.78
C PRO A 7 -9.82 16.03 -7.22
N PRO A 8 -9.49 14.84 -7.72
CA PRO A 8 -9.80 14.44 -9.08
C PRO A 8 -11.31 14.49 -9.29
N ARG A 9 -11.74 15.25 -10.29
CA ARG A 9 -13.13 15.29 -10.74
C ARG A 9 -13.42 14.01 -11.52
N GLY A 10 -14.05 13.02 -10.87
CA GLY A 10 -14.70 11.90 -11.55
C GLY A 10 -14.21 10.50 -11.18
N ASN A 11 -15.15 9.55 -11.30
CA ASN A 11 -15.00 8.09 -11.16
C ASN A 11 -13.92 7.52 -12.11
N ASP A 12 -12.63 7.75 -11.86
CA ASP A 12 -11.63 6.89 -12.50
C ASP A 12 -11.90 5.44 -12.04
N PRO A 13 -12.17 4.49 -12.95
CA PRO A 13 -12.47 3.11 -12.59
C PRO A 13 -11.32 2.45 -11.82
N ARG A 14 -10.13 3.05 -11.81
CA ARG A 14 -8.97 2.61 -11.04
C ARG A 14 -9.03 2.98 -9.56
N TYR A 15 -9.86 3.95 -9.13
CA TYR A 15 -9.92 4.40 -7.74
C TYR A 15 -10.19 3.27 -6.73
N PRO A 16 -11.22 2.41 -6.91
CA PRO A 16 -11.51 1.35 -5.95
C PRO A 16 -10.32 0.38 -5.80
N LYS A 17 -9.71 0.00 -6.92
CA LYS A 17 -8.58 -0.93 -6.96
C LYS A 17 -7.31 -0.33 -6.35
N ALA A 18 -7.01 0.94 -6.66
CA ALA A 18 -5.89 1.66 -6.06
C ALA A 18 -6.07 1.82 -4.55
N ARG A 19 -7.30 2.13 -4.10
CA ARG A 19 -7.62 2.25 -2.68
C ARG A 19 -7.43 0.93 -1.94
N GLU A 20 -7.96 -0.17 -2.48
CA GLU A 20 -7.77 -1.51 -1.89
C GLU A 20 -6.28 -1.86 -1.81
N ALA A 21 -5.52 -1.61 -2.88
CA ALA A 21 -4.09 -1.89 -2.91
C ALA A 21 -3.31 -1.08 -1.88
N LEU A 22 -3.60 0.22 -1.73
CA LEU A 22 -2.98 1.06 -0.70
C LEU A 22 -3.33 0.61 0.72
N LEU A 23 -4.56 0.15 0.97
CA LEU A 23 -4.93 -0.41 2.28
C LEU A 23 -4.13 -1.67 2.61
N VAL A 24 -3.94 -2.55 1.62
CA VAL A 24 -3.11 -3.76 1.79
C VAL A 24 -1.66 -3.40 2.11
N LEU A 25 -1.06 -2.48 1.35
CA LEU A 25 0.32 -2.06 1.58
C LEU A 25 0.47 -1.33 2.93
N GLY A 26 -0.49 -0.48 3.29
CA GLY A 26 -0.51 0.23 4.58
C GLY A 26 -0.60 -0.73 5.76
N ALA A 27 -1.45 -1.76 5.70
CA ALA A 27 -1.54 -2.77 6.75
C ALA A 27 -0.22 -3.54 6.92
N VAL A 28 0.45 -3.87 5.82
CA VAL A 28 1.74 -4.57 5.85
C VAL A 28 2.86 -3.66 6.35
N ALA A 29 2.86 -2.39 5.95
CA ALA A 29 3.80 -1.38 6.41
C ALA A 29 3.66 -1.11 7.92
N ALA A 30 2.44 -1.07 8.45
CA ALA A 30 2.17 -0.86 9.87
C ALA A 30 2.77 -1.97 10.76
N GLU A 31 2.78 -3.22 10.28
CA GLU A 31 3.45 -4.34 10.96
C GLU A 31 4.99 -4.25 10.90
N ASP A 32 5.54 -3.35 10.07
CA ASP A 32 6.97 -3.13 9.83
C ASP A 32 7.37 -1.68 10.14
N ALA A 33 6.76 -1.08 11.18
CA ALA A 33 6.89 0.35 11.49
C ALA A 33 8.35 0.82 11.70
N ASP A 34 9.22 -0.07 12.18
CA ASP A 34 10.64 0.23 12.41
C ASP A 34 11.56 -0.28 11.28
N TYR A 35 11.01 -0.66 10.11
CA TYR A 35 11.72 -1.38 9.04
C TYR A 35 12.35 -2.70 9.51
N ALA A 36 11.94 -3.15 10.69
CA ALA A 36 12.47 -4.29 11.38
C ALA A 36 11.43 -5.41 11.28
N LYS A 37 11.58 -6.27 10.26
CA LYS A 37 10.86 -7.54 10.05
C LYS A 37 10.99 -8.54 11.23
N THR A 38 11.49 -8.11 12.38
CA THR A 38 12.38 -8.84 13.27
C THR A 38 11.70 -9.63 14.38
N ARG A 39 10.37 -9.80 14.41
CA ARG A 39 9.76 -10.67 15.43
C ARG A 39 8.85 -11.78 14.93
N ASN A 40 8.00 -11.53 13.93
CA ASN A 40 6.90 -12.48 13.62
C ASN A 40 6.84 -12.92 12.14
N GLY A 41 7.85 -12.57 11.33
CA GLY A 41 7.82 -12.82 9.88
C GLY A 41 6.75 -12.01 9.13
N ARG A 42 6.21 -10.97 9.77
CA ARG A 42 5.28 -9.99 9.21
C ARG A 42 6.05 -8.75 8.73
N GLY A 43 5.40 -7.91 7.95
CA GLY A 43 6.02 -6.82 7.21
C GLY A 43 6.40 -7.18 5.77
N PHE A 44 7.09 -6.25 5.10
CA PHE A 44 7.65 -6.50 3.77
C PHE A 44 8.86 -7.45 3.86
N SER A 45 9.17 -8.12 2.75
CA SER A 45 10.44 -8.82 2.61
C SER A 45 11.60 -7.81 2.64
N LYS A 46 12.82 -8.26 2.98
CA LYS A 46 14.01 -7.38 2.98
C LYS A 46 14.21 -6.68 1.63
N ALA A 47 13.97 -7.39 0.52
CA ALA A 47 14.12 -6.84 -0.83
C ALA A 47 13.01 -5.83 -1.17
N ASP A 48 11.81 -6.00 -0.62
CA ASP A 48 10.68 -5.12 -0.90
C ASP A 48 10.52 -4.00 0.13
N SER A 49 11.18 -4.04 1.30
CA SER A 49 10.89 -3.13 2.43
C SER A 49 10.94 -1.66 2.04
N THR A 50 12.04 -1.19 1.46
CA THR A 50 12.17 0.21 1.02
C THR A 50 11.09 0.60 0.03
N LYS A 51 10.83 -0.23 -0.99
CA LYS A 51 9.85 0.07 -2.04
C LYS A 51 8.41 -0.03 -1.53
N GLY A 52 8.13 -1.01 -0.68
CA GLY A 52 6.82 -1.25 -0.07
C GLY A 52 6.40 -0.09 0.82
N HIS A 53 7.30 0.37 1.69
CA HIS A 53 7.06 1.55 2.52
C HIS A 53 6.88 2.82 1.69
N ALA A 54 7.73 3.04 0.67
CA ALA A 54 7.59 4.18 -0.22
C ALA A 54 6.23 4.19 -0.95
N LEU A 55 5.78 3.04 -1.45
CA LEU A 55 4.50 2.92 -2.13
C LEU A 55 3.30 2.99 -1.17
N ALA A 56 3.42 2.49 0.06
CA ALA A 56 2.38 2.62 1.08
C ALA A 56 2.14 4.07 1.52
N ALA A 57 3.16 4.93 1.43
CA ALA A 57 3.07 6.35 1.80
C ALA A 57 2.43 7.23 0.71
N LEU A 58 2.10 6.69 -0.47
CA LEU A 58 1.53 7.46 -1.57
C LEU A 58 0.06 7.81 -1.32
N SER A 59 -0.36 8.96 -1.84
CA SER A 59 -1.77 9.32 -1.88
C SER A 59 -2.50 8.57 -3.01
N LEU A 60 -3.78 8.31 -2.81
CA LEU A 60 -4.63 7.67 -3.83
C LEU A 60 -4.60 8.41 -5.18
N VAL A 61 -4.57 9.74 -5.14
CA VAL A 61 -4.49 10.59 -6.34
C VAL A 61 -3.16 10.38 -7.06
N ALA A 62 -2.04 10.34 -6.34
CA ALA A 62 -0.72 10.10 -6.93
C ALA A 62 -0.65 8.73 -7.62
N VAL A 63 -1.24 7.70 -7.01
CA VAL A 63 -1.29 6.34 -7.58
C VAL A 63 -2.13 6.29 -8.85
N VAL A 64 -3.31 6.91 -8.87
CA VAL A 64 -4.20 6.87 -10.05
C VAL A 64 -3.67 7.71 -11.22
N ARG A 65 -2.94 8.81 -10.92
CA ARG A 65 -2.41 9.73 -11.92
C ARG A 65 -1.30 9.14 -12.78
N ASP A 66 -0.50 8.22 -12.24
CA ASP A 66 0.58 7.55 -12.97
C ASP A 66 0.28 6.05 -13.19
N PRO A 67 0.08 5.60 -14.44
CA PRO A 67 -0.15 4.19 -14.76
C PRO A 67 0.96 3.24 -14.29
N THR A 68 2.21 3.70 -14.27
CA THR A 68 3.36 2.90 -13.80
C THR A 68 3.22 2.68 -12.30
N THR A 69 3.09 3.75 -11.52
CA THR A 69 2.84 3.68 -10.07
C THR A 69 1.61 2.84 -9.75
N PHE A 70 0.50 2.99 -10.48
CA PHE A 70 -0.69 2.17 -10.30
C PHE A 70 -0.39 0.67 -10.44
N THR A 71 0.37 0.30 -11.47
CA THR A 71 0.77 -1.09 -11.71
C THR A 71 1.65 -1.60 -10.59
N GLU A 72 2.65 -0.82 -10.17
CA GLU A 72 3.56 -1.24 -9.08
C GLU A 72 2.83 -1.44 -7.76
N VAL A 73 1.95 -0.50 -7.38
CA VAL A 73 1.14 -0.57 -6.16
C VAL A 73 0.24 -1.79 -6.18
N THR A 74 -0.48 -2.03 -7.29
CA THR A 74 -1.41 -3.16 -7.39
C THR A 74 -0.70 -4.51 -7.45
N SER A 75 0.42 -4.63 -8.17
CA SER A 75 1.23 -5.85 -8.23
C SER A 75 1.84 -6.19 -6.88
N MET A 76 2.36 -5.19 -6.14
CA MET A 76 2.92 -5.45 -4.83
C MET A 76 1.83 -5.78 -3.81
N ALA A 77 0.68 -5.08 -3.84
CA ALA A 77 -0.45 -5.42 -2.98
C ALA A 77 -0.92 -6.87 -3.21
N ALA A 78 -0.95 -7.34 -4.46
CA ALA A 78 -1.31 -8.73 -4.76
C ALA A 78 -0.39 -9.75 -4.07
N ARG A 79 0.92 -9.47 -4.00
CA ARG A 79 1.92 -10.33 -3.32
C ARG A 79 1.67 -10.42 -1.82
N TYR A 80 1.25 -9.33 -1.19
CA TYR A 80 1.08 -9.22 0.27
C TYR A 80 -0.37 -9.38 0.76
N ARG A 81 -1.34 -9.56 -0.15
CA ARG A 81 -2.78 -9.64 0.16
C ARG A 81 -3.12 -10.69 1.24
N ARG A 82 -2.51 -11.88 1.17
CA ARG A 82 -2.75 -12.95 2.16
C ARG A 82 -2.29 -12.55 3.55
N GLN A 83 -1.20 -11.79 3.64
CA GLN A 83 -0.68 -11.31 4.91
C GLN A 83 -1.57 -10.20 5.48
N ALA A 84 -1.96 -9.22 4.67
CA ALA A 84 -2.91 -8.17 5.05
C ALA A 84 -4.24 -8.75 5.55
N SER A 85 -4.77 -9.78 4.88
CA SER A 85 -5.99 -10.47 5.33
C SER A 85 -5.84 -11.12 6.71
N ARG A 86 -4.69 -11.71 7.01
CA ARG A 86 -4.41 -12.32 8.33
C ARG A 86 -4.23 -11.27 9.42
N ILE A 87 -3.59 -10.14 9.09
CA ILE A 87 -3.46 -8.99 9.99
C ILE A 87 -4.85 -8.45 10.35
N ALA A 88 -5.72 -8.26 9.34
CA ALA A 88 -7.08 -7.78 9.55
C ALA A 88 -7.94 -8.73 10.40
N GLN A 89 -7.80 -10.05 10.20
CA GLN A 89 -8.50 -11.07 11.01
C GLN A 89 -7.98 -11.12 12.45
N GLY A 90 -6.66 -10.97 12.65
CA GLY A 90 -6.06 -10.97 13.98
C GLY A 90 -6.35 -9.70 14.79
N ALA A 91 -6.65 -8.58 14.13
CA ALA A 91 -7.06 -7.33 14.78
C ALA A 91 -8.53 -7.32 15.26
N LEU A 92 -9.34 -8.30 14.82
CA LEU A 92 -10.77 -8.43 15.17
C LEU A 92 -11.01 -9.39 16.35
N LEU A 93 -9.97 -9.98 16.92
CA LEU A 93 -10.01 -10.86 18.09
C LEU A 93 -9.45 -10.14 19.32
#